data_AF-A0A350M7N4-F1
#
_entry.id   AF-A0A350M7N4-F1
#
_cell.length_a   1.000
_cell.length_b   1.000
_cell.length_c   1.000
_cell.angle_alpha   90.00
_cell.angle_beta   90.00
_cell.angle_gamma   90.00
#
_symmetry.space_group_name_H-M   'P 1'
#
loop_
_entity.id
_entity.type
_entity.pdbx_description
1 polymer ?
#
loop_
_entity_poly.entity_id
_entity_poly.type
_entity_poly.pdbx_seq_one_letter_code
_entity_poly.pdbx_strand_id
1 'polypeptide(L)' 'MTLDDAIKQIQLTIKAASSGTEIKVVKISDEEARISVYAPAENMQAVKDATFQPVLDMLTQGLDVQVFVYDKDNPVATA' A
#
# COMPACT_ATOMS: atom_id res chain seq x y z
N MET A 1 -5.26 5.76 -15.78
CA MET A 1 -6.18 5.67 -14.61
C MET A 1 -6.01 6.93 -13.77
N THR A 2 -6.93 7.28 -12.87
CA THR A 2 -6.70 8.38 -11.92
C THR A 2 -5.92 7.88 -10.70
N LEU A 3 -5.29 8.79 -9.93
CA LEU A 3 -4.67 8.43 -8.64
C LEU A 3 -5.67 7.79 -7.67
N ASP A 4 -6.93 8.25 -7.68
CA ASP A 4 -8.00 7.67 -6.86
C ASP A 4 -8.32 6.21 -7.23
N ASP A 5 -8.33 5.89 -8.53
CA ASP A 5 -8.53 4.52 -8.99
C ASP A 5 -7.34 3.63 -8.60
N ALA A 6 -6.12 4.16 -8.74
CA ALA A 6 -4.90 3.47 -8.35
C ALA A 6 -4.88 3.16 -6.85
N ILE A 7 -5.20 4.14 -5.99
CA ILE A 7 -5.33 3.94 -4.54
C ILE A 7 -6.36 2.86 -4.22
N LYS A 8 -7.55 2.92 -4.84
CA LYS A 8 -8.60 1.91 -4.62
C LYS A 8 -8.15 0.52 -5.03
N GLN A 9 -7.48 0.40 -6.18
CA GLN A 9 -6.95 -0.87 -6.66
C GLN A 9 -5.93 -1.46 -5.68
N ILE A 10 -4.96 -0.67 -5.21
CA ILE A 10 -3.98 -1.13 -4.23
C ILE A 10 -4.66 -1.51 -2.90
N GLN A 11 -5.65 -0.75 -2.43
CA GLN A 11 -6.41 -1.11 -1.23
C GLN A 11 -7.13 -2.45 -1.36
N LEU A 12 -7.70 -2.75 -2.53
CA LEU A 12 -8.33 -4.04 -2.80
C LEU A 12 -7.30 -5.17 -2.82
N THR A 13 -6.17 -4.97 -3.47
CA THR A 13 -5.05 -5.92 -3.50
C THR A 13 -4.54 -6.24 -2.09
N ILE A 14 -4.34 -5.22 -1.24
CA ILE A 14 -3.90 -5.39 0.15
C ILE A 14 -4.94 -6.21 0.95
N LYS A 15 -6.22 -5.86 0.84
CA LYS A 15 -7.30 -6.57 1.56
C LYS A 15 -7.47 -8.01 1.12
N ALA A 16 -7.21 -8.31 -0.16
CA ALA A 16 -7.20 -9.68 -0.67
C ALA A 16 -6.02 -10.50 -0.13
N ALA A 17 -4.85 -9.87 0.07
CA ALA A 17 -3.67 -10.52 0.63
C ALA A 17 -3.74 -10.70 2.16
N SER A 18 -4.36 -9.75 2.88
CA SER A 18 -4.48 -9.81 4.34
C SER A 18 -5.78 -9.16 4.83
N SER A 19 -6.77 -9.99 5.16
CA SER A 19 -7.97 -9.54 5.88
C SER A 19 -7.57 -9.06 7.29
N GLY A 20 -8.04 -7.88 7.71
CA GLY A 20 -7.72 -7.31 9.03
C GLY A 20 -6.53 -6.33 9.07
N THR A 21 -5.96 -5.99 7.91
CA THR A 21 -4.99 -4.89 7.79
C THR A 21 -5.65 -3.53 8.01
N GLU A 22 -4.97 -2.64 8.75
CA GLU A 22 -5.32 -1.22 8.78
C GLU A 22 -4.57 -0.51 7.64
N ILE A 23 -5.28 0.30 6.86
CA ILE A 23 -4.70 1.02 5.72
C ILE A 23 -4.91 2.52 5.94
N LYS A 24 -3.82 3.27 5.96
CA LYS A 24 -3.83 4.74 5.96
C LYS A 24 -3.30 5.26 4.64
N VAL A 25 -4.03 6.19 4.04
CA VAL A 25 -3.65 6.80 2.77
C VAL A 25 -3.45 8.29 2.98
N VAL A 26 -2.32 8.78 2.49
CA VAL A 26 -2.02 10.21 2.40
C VAL A 26 -1.81 10.54 0.93
N LYS A 27 -2.69 11.38 0.38
CA LYS A 27 -2.46 11.99 -0.93
C LYS A 27 -1.48 13.14 -0.78
N ILE A 28 -0.46 13.16 -1.63
CA ILE A 28 0.61 14.17 -1.60
C ILE A 28 0.38 15.17 -2.74
N SER A 29 -0.02 14.67 -3.92
CA SER A 29 -0.38 15.47 -5.08
C SER A 29 -1.48 14.76 -5.89
N ASP A 30 -1.76 15.24 -7.11
CA ASP A 30 -2.68 14.57 -8.04
C ASP A 30 -2.10 13.27 -8.65
N GLU A 31 -0.79 13.07 -8.54
CA GLU A 31 -0.06 11.92 -9.10
C GLU A 31 0.64 11.07 -8.04
N GLU A 32 0.80 11.58 -6.81
CA GLU A 32 1.55 10.92 -5.73
C GLU A 32 0.68 10.62 -4.50
N ALA A 33 0.77 9.39 -4.01
CA ALA A 33 0.15 8.98 -2.75
C ALA A 33 1.03 8.00 -1.96
N ARG A 34 0.96 8.12 -0.63
CA ARG A 34 1.56 7.18 0.31
C ARG A 34 0.49 6.34 0.97
N ILE A 35 0.67 5.02 0.93
CA ILE A 35 -0.19 4.03 1.58
C ILE A 35 0.62 3.34 2.67
N SER A 36 0.21 3.53 3.93
CA SER A 36 0.75 2.80 5.08
C SER A 36 -0.18 1.65 5.43
N VAL A 37 0.35 0.44 5.45
CA VAL A 37 -0.38 -0.79 5.76
C VAL A 37 0.16 -1.37 7.05
N TYR A 38 -0.71 -1.55 8.03
CA TYR A 38 -0.40 -2.22 9.29
C TYR A 38 -0.98 -3.62 9.22
N ALA A 39 -0.11 -4.59 8.93
CA ALA A 39 -0.48 -5.99 8.73
C ALA A 39 0.00 -6.86 9.91
N PRO A 40 -0.69 -7.97 10.20
CA PRO A 40 -0.12 -9.03 11.04
C PRO A 40 1.24 -9.47 10.50
N ALA A 41 2.19 -9.76 11.37
CA ALA A 41 3.56 -10.14 10.99
C ALA A 41 3.62 -11.27 9.95
N GLU A 42 2.74 -12.27 10.09
CA GLU A 42 2.61 -13.42 9.17
C GLU A 42 2.18 -13.03 7.74
N ASN A 43 1.47 -11.91 7.58
CA ASN A 43 0.92 -11.46 6.31
C ASN A 43 1.74 -10.33 5.66
N MET A 44 2.75 -9.78 6.34
CA MET A 44 3.53 -8.66 5.82
C MET A 44 4.19 -8.96 4.47
N GLN A 45 4.77 -10.15 4.33
CA GLN A 45 5.41 -10.55 3.07
C GLN A 45 4.39 -10.71 1.95
N ALA A 46 3.23 -11.32 2.23
CA ALA A 46 2.14 -11.47 1.26
C ALA A 46 1.64 -10.12 0.74
N VAL A 47 1.53 -9.11 1.62
CA VAL A 47 1.16 -7.74 1.21
C VAL A 47 2.24 -7.10 0.35
N LYS A 48 3.53 -7.23 0.72
CA LYS A 48 4.64 -6.70 -0.08
C LYS A 48 4.66 -7.32 -1.49
N ASP A 49 4.56 -8.64 -1.58
CA ASP A 49 4.58 -9.35 -2.86
C ASP A 49 3.38 -8.98 -3.73
N ALA A 50 2.18 -8.91 -3.13
CA ALA A 50 0.97 -8.55 -3.85
C ALA A 50 0.98 -7.11 -4.39
N THR A 51 1.69 -6.19 -3.73
CA THR A 51 1.70 -4.76 -4.09
C THR A 51 2.91 -4.36 -4.93
N PHE A 52 3.99 -5.15 -4.95
CA PHE A 52 5.24 -4.80 -5.62
C PHE A 52 5.06 -4.50 -7.12
N GLN A 53 4.55 -5.47 -7.90
CA GLN A 53 4.38 -5.27 -9.33
C GLN A 53 3.31 -4.21 -9.67
N PRO A 54 2.11 -4.20 -9.04
CA PRO A 54 1.11 -3.16 -9.30
C PRO A 54 1.62 -1.74 -9.08
N VAL A 55 2.43 -1.50 -8.05
CA VAL A 55 3.03 -0.17 -7.80
C VAL A 55 4.02 0.21 -8.90
N LEU A 56 4.86 -0.73 -9.35
CA LEU A 56 5.78 -0.48 -10.47
C LEU A 56 5.02 -0.17 -11.76
N ASP A 57 3.94 -0.91 -12.06
CA ASP A 57 3.10 -0.68 -13.23
C ASP A 57 2.42 0.70 -13.17
N MET A 58 2.01 1.15 -11.98
CA MET A 58 1.48 2.50 -11.76
C MET A 58 2.53 3.58 -12.01
N LEU A 59 3.76 3.35 -11.55
CA LEU A 59 4.88 4.27 -11.79
C LEU A 59 5.15 4.45 -13.29
N THR A 60 5.05 3.39 -14.10
CA THR A 60 5.17 3.49 -15.57
C THR A 60 4.06 4.32 -16.23
N GLN A 61 2.94 4.52 -15.54
CA GLN A 61 1.81 5.33 -15.98
C GLN A 61 1.86 6.76 -15.43
N GLY A 62 2.94 7.14 -14.73
CA GLY A 62 3.11 8.46 -14.12
C GLY A 62 2.42 8.61 -12.76
N LEU A 63 2.00 7.51 -12.12
CA LEU A 63 1.39 7.54 -10.80
C LEU A 63 2.37 6.97 -9.76
N ASP A 64 2.82 7.82 -8.84
CA ASP A 64 3.72 7.43 -7.76
C ASP A 64 2.92 7.00 -6.51
N VAL A 65 2.55 5.72 -6.46
CA VAL A 65 1.85 5.13 -5.32
C VAL A 65 2.83 4.32 -4.47
N GLN A 66 3.23 4.84 -3.33
CA GLN A 66 4.20 4.20 -2.45
C GLN A 66 3.50 3.38 -1.36
N VAL A 67 3.84 2.09 -1.22
CA VAL A 67 3.28 1.20 -0.19
C VAL A 67 4.33 0.89 0.88
N PHE A 68 4.02 1.23 2.13
CA PHE A 68 4.82 0.92 3.30
C PHE A 68 4.09 -0.10 4.15
N VAL A 69 4.74 -1.23 4.45
CA VAL A 69 4.15 -2.31 5.25
C VAL A 69 4.84 -2.37 6.61
N TYR A 70 4.06 -2.13 7.66
CA TYR A 70 4.46 -2.16 9.06
C TYR A 70 3.84 -3.36 9.76
N ASP A 71 4.56 -3.87 10.76
CA ASP A 71 4.01 -4.84 11.70
C ASP A 71 2.98 -4.14 12.59
N LYS A 72 1.75 -4.62 12.55
CA LYS A 72 0.64 -4.09 13.37
C LYS A 72 0.88 -4.33 14.86
N ASP A 73 1.51 -5.44 15.21
CA ASP A 73 1.71 -5.90 16.59
C ASP A 73 3.03 -5.37 17.17
N ASN A 74 3.93 -4.91 16.31
CA ASN A 74 5.14 -4.21 16.69
C ASN A 74 5.40 -2.99 15.78
N PRO A 75 4.59 -1.92 15.93
CA PRO A 75 4.78 -0.71 15.14
C PRO A 75 6.02 0.01 15.65
N VAL A 76 7.19 -0.33 15.12
CA VAL A 76 8.39 0.51 15.26
C VAL A 76 8.10 1.78 14.46
N ALA A 77 7.58 2.79 15.15
CA ALA A 77 7.56 4.15 14.66
C ALA A 77 9.02 4.57 14.51
N THR A 78 9.55 4.51 13.29
CA THR A 78 10.84 5.13 13.01
C THR A 78 10.69 6.64 13.20
N ALA A 79 11.48 7.13 14.15
CA ALA A 79 11.64 8.52 14.57
C ALA A 79 12.02 9.47 13.43
#